data_AF-A0A4S2H581-F1
#
_entry.id   AF-A0A4S2H581-F1
#
_cell.length_a   1.000
_cell.length_b   1.000
_cell.length_c   1.000
_cell.angle_alpha   90.00
_cell.angle_beta   90.00
_cell.angle_gamma   90.00
#
_symmetry.space_group_name_H-M   'P 1'
#
loop_
_entity.id
_entity.type
_entity.pdbx_description
1 polymer ?
#
loop_
_entity_poly.entity_id
_entity_poly.type
_entity_poly.pdbx_seq_one_letter_code
_entity_poly.pdbx_strand_id
1 'polypeptide(L)' 'MGTAKNQLTPTIKKQILKVRDSAEANMFDCNAVMSIANREGWYELVNYLLDRKNWGAYSHFILTGKTDAS' A
#
# COMPACT_ATOMS: atom_id res chain seq x y z
N MET A 1 -8.18 -2.08 22.72
CA MET A 1 -6.89 -2.11 22.00
C MET A 1 -7.16 -2.56 20.57
N GLY A 2 -6.76 -1.81 19.55
CA GLY A 2 -6.76 -2.33 18.17
C GLY A 2 -6.95 -1.36 17.00
N THR A 3 -6.89 -0.04 17.18
CA THR A 3 -7.02 0.95 16.07
C THR A 3 -5.76 1.09 15.21
N ALA A 4 -4.66 0.37 15.53
CA ALA A 4 -3.35 0.55 14.89
C ALA A 4 -3.13 -0.24 13.58
N LYS A 5 -4.08 -1.11 13.16
CA LYS A 5 -3.84 -2.04 12.03
C LYS A 5 -3.98 -1.43 10.63
N ASN A 6 -4.34 -0.14 10.52
CA ASN A 6 -4.84 0.45 9.27
C ASN A 6 -4.12 1.75 8.86
N GLN A 7 -3.00 2.08 9.50
CA GLN A 7 -2.25 3.29 9.18
C GLN A 7 -1.16 3.04 8.13
N LEU A 8 -0.97 4.00 7.23
CA LEU A 8 0.08 3.96 6.21
C LEU A 8 1.46 4.25 6.84
N THR A 9 2.12 3.20 7.32
CA THR A 9 3.43 3.29 7.98
C THR A 9 4.57 3.62 7.01
N PRO A 10 5.73 4.12 7.48
CA PRO A 10 6.90 4.30 6.63
C PRO A 10 7.34 3.02 5.90
N THR A 11 7.19 1.86 6.54
CA THR A 11 7.48 0.55 5.93
C THR A 11 6.55 0.27 4.75
N ILE A 12 5.24 0.44 4.94
CA ILE A 12 4.25 0.24 3.87
C ILE A 12 4.51 1.23 2.73
N LYS A 13 4.80 2.50 3.01
CA LYS A 13 5.18 3.49 1.97
C LYS A 13 6.37 3.02 1.16
N LYS A 14 7.43 2.56 1.81
CA LYS A 14 8.63 2.04 1.14
C LYS A 14 8.30 0.85 0.24
N GLN A 15 7.44 -0.06 0.69
CA GLN A 15 7.01 -1.22 -0.10
C GLN A 15 6.17 -0.79 -1.31
N ILE A 16 5.25 0.17 -1.16
CA ILE A 16 4.46 0.72 -2.28
C ILE A 16 5.38 1.34 -3.33
N LEU A 17 6.38 2.11 -2.91
CA LEU A 17 7.34 2.73 -3.83
C LEU A 17 8.17 1.68 -4.58
N LYS A 18 8.55 0.58 -3.91
CA LYS A 18 9.24 -0.53 -4.60
C LYS A 18 8.35 -1.21 -5.65
N VAL A 19 7.05 -1.43 -5.38
CA VAL A 19 6.12 -1.94 -6.40
C VAL A 19 6.01 -0.96 -7.57
N ARG A 20 5.88 0.34 -7.28
CA ARG A 20 5.81 1.37 -8.32
C ARG A 20 7.06 1.39 -9.19
N ASP A 21 8.23 1.32 -8.57
CA ASP A 21 9.52 1.38 -9.25
C ASP A 21 9.80 0.10 -10.07
N SER A 22 9.10 -1.03 -9.80
CA SER A 22 9.19 -2.23 -10.64
C SER A 22 8.44 -2.10 -11.96
N ALA A 23 7.49 -1.16 -12.06
CA ALA A 23 6.64 -0.91 -13.24
C ALA A 23 5.84 -2.14 -13.74
N GLU A 24 5.66 -3.17 -12.91
CA GLU A 24 5.00 -4.42 -13.31
C GLU A 24 3.45 -4.36 -13.28
N ALA A 25 2.88 -3.38 -12.56
CA ALA A 25 1.44 -3.28 -12.40
C ALA A 25 0.95 -1.82 -12.43
N ASN A 26 -0.30 -1.65 -12.82
CA ASN A 26 -1.02 -0.42 -12.55
C ASN A 26 -1.20 -0.28 -11.02
N MET A 27 -0.74 0.83 -10.44
CA MET A 27 -0.80 1.04 -9.00
C MET A 27 -2.23 1.10 -8.43
N PHE A 28 -3.27 1.27 -9.25
CA PHE A 28 -4.67 1.18 -8.82
C PHE A 28 -5.24 -0.25 -8.87
N ASP A 29 -4.54 -1.19 -9.50
CA ASP A 29 -4.85 -2.61 -9.40
C ASP A 29 -4.25 -3.16 -8.09
N CYS A 30 -5.02 -3.00 -7.00
CA CYS A 30 -4.60 -3.45 -5.68
C CYS A 30 -4.36 -4.97 -5.61
N ASN A 31 -5.01 -5.78 -6.46
CA ASN A 31 -4.78 -7.22 -6.49
C ASN A 31 -3.41 -7.55 -7.09
N ALA A 32 -3.05 -6.87 -8.20
CA ALA A 32 -1.72 -7.00 -8.78
C ALA A 32 -0.63 -6.51 -7.81
N VAL A 33 -0.86 -5.37 -7.13
CA VAL A 33 0.06 -4.84 -6.11
C VAL A 33 0.23 -5.82 -4.94
N MET A 34 -0.85 -6.43 -4.44
CA MET A 34 -0.77 -7.47 -3.41
C MET A 34 -0.02 -8.72 -3.91
N SER A 35 -0.21 -9.14 -5.16
CA SER A 35 0.48 -10.28 -5.75
C SER A 35 2.00 -10.04 -5.81
N ILE A 36 2.42 -8.87 -6.31
CA ILE A 36 3.84 -8.46 -6.34
C ILE A 36 4.38 -8.36 -4.92
N ALA A 37 3.69 -7.68 -4.01
CA ALA A 37 4.12 -7.55 -2.63
C ALA A 37 4.29 -8.91 -1.94
N ASN A 38 3.38 -9.86 -2.19
CA ASN A 38 3.48 -11.21 -1.65
C ASN A 38 4.67 -11.99 -2.24
N ARG A 39 4.95 -11.85 -3.54
CA ARG A 39 6.12 -12.44 -4.22
C ARG A 39 7.44 -11.95 -3.62
N GLU A 40 7.50 -10.66 -3.27
CA GLU A 40 8.70 -10.00 -2.74
C GLU A 40 8.82 -10.07 -1.20
N GLY A 41 7.89 -10.74 -0.50
CA GLY A 41 7.88 -10.88 0.96
C GLY A 41 7.46 -9.61 1.73
N TRP A 42 6.78 -8.67 1.07
CA TRP A 42 6.30 -7.40 1.65
C TRP A 42 4.94 -7.56 2.33
N TYR A 43 4.89 -8.41 3.37
CA TYR A 43 3.63 -8.80 4.01
C TYR A 43 2.90 -7.66 4.73
N GLU A 44 3.59 -6.59 5.14
CA GLU A 44 2.93 -5.40 5.70
C GLU A 44 2.03 -4.70 4.66
N LEU A 45 2.51 -4.54 3.42
CA LEU A 45 1.72 -4.00 2.32
C LEU A 45 0.57 -4.94 1.95
N VAL A 46 0.80 -6.26 1.93
CA VAL A 46 -0.27 -7.24 1.69
C VAL A 46 -1.35 -7.11 2.76
N ASN A 47 -0.98 -7.14 4.04
CA ASN A 47 -1.93 -7.01 5.15
C ASN A 47 -2.66 -5.66 5.15
N TYR A 48 -1.97 -4.59 4.76
CA TYR A 48 -2.57 -3.26 4.61
C TYR A 48 -3.63 -3.23 3.48
N LEU A 49 -3.34 -3.82 2.32
CA LEU A 49 -4.28 -3.83 1.19
C LEU A 49 -5.39 -4.89 1.32
N LEU A 50 -5.23 -5.91 2.16
CA LEU A 50 -6.28 -6.87 2.47
C LEU A 50 -7.50 -6.20 3.13
N ASP A 51 -7.29 -5.15 3.93
CA ASP A 51 -8.40 -4.36 4.48
C ASP A 51 -8.81 -3.25 3.49
N ARG A 52 -9.99 -3.41 2.89
CA ARG A 52 -10.60 -2.46 1.95
C ARG A 52 -10.72 -1.03 2.50
N LYS A 53 -10.76 -0.85 3.83
CA LYS A 53 -10.79 0.49 4.45
C LYS A 53 -9.54 1.31 4.15
N ASN A 54 -8.42 0.66 3.84
CA ASN A 54 -7.13 1.30 3.59
C ASN A 54 -6.98 1.82 2.15
N TRP A 55 -7.86 1.39 1.23
CA TRP A 55 -7.72 1.69 -0.20
C TRP A 55 -7.88 3.18 -0.52
N GLY A 56 -8.63 3.93 0.30
CA GLY A 56 -8.75 5.38 0.16
C GLY A 56 -7.44 6.11 0.46
N ALA A 57 -6.81 5.79 1.60
CA ALA A 57 -5.51 6.35 1.98
C ALA A 57 -4.39 5.91 1.02
N TYR A 58 -4.44 4.65 0.57
CA TYR A 58 -3.55 4.14 -0.48
C TYR A 58 -3.67 4.94 -1.78
N SER A 59 -4.89 5.06 -2.33
CA SER A 59 -5.13 5.79 -3.59
C SER A 59 -4.74 7.26 -3.48
N HIS A 60 -5.02 7.88 -2.33
CA HIS A 60 -4.58 9.24 -2.05
C HIS A 60 -3.06 9.36 -2.10
N PHE A 61 -2.32 8.47 -1.44
CA PHE A 61 -0.86 8.47 -1.47
C PHE A 61 -0.30 8.26 -2.88
N ILE A 62 -0.88 7.36 -3.68
CA ILE A 62 -0.46 7.16 -5.08
C ILE A 62 -0.66 8.43 -5.92
N LEU A 63 -1.76 9.15 -5.71
CA LEU A 63 -2.09 10.37 -6.45
C LEU A 63 -1.29 11.59 -5.99
N THR A 64 -1.06 11.75 -4.70
CA THR A 64 -0.57 13.01 -4.11
C THR A 64 0.82 12.91 -3.52
N GLY A 65 1.32 11.70 -3.26
CA GLY A 65 2.52 11.45 -2.46
C GLY A 65 2.38 11.81 -0.98
N LYS A 66 1.20 12.28 -0.53
CA LYS A 66 0.93 12.68 0.86
C LYS A 66 0.24 11.56 1.62
N THR A 67 0.44 11.54 2.94
CA THR A 67 -0.06 10.46 3.80
C THR A 67 -1.09 10.89 4.82
N ASP A 68 -1.41 12.18 4.81
CA ASP A 68 -2.21 12.82 5.84
C ASP A 68 -3.16 13.82 5.18
N ALA A 69 -4.39 13.86 5.67
CA ALA A 69 -5.30 14.99 5.48
C ALA A 69 -4.72 16.19 6.26
N SER A 70 -3.67 16.81 5.70
CA SER A 70 -3.20 18.14 6.11
C SER A 70 -4.01 19.21 5.40
#